data_AF-A0A1D2R4M4-F1
#
_entry.id   AF-A0A1D2R4M4-F1
#
_cell.length_a   1.000
_cell.length_b   1.000
_cell.length_c   1.000
_cell.angle_alpha   90.00
_cell.angle_beta   90.00
_cell.angle_gamma   90.00
#
_symmetry.space_group_name_H-M   'P 1'
#
loop_
_entity.id
_entity.type
_entity.pdbx_description
1 polymer ?
#
loop_
_entity_poly.entity_id
_entity_poly.type
_entity_poly.pdbx_seq_one_letter_code
_entity_poly.pdbx_strand_id
1 'polypeptide(L)'
;MKKKTDKMSSENNKRFRLSDKLNLREILIFIGKFFVFSVILFALFSFISSNYYTFIFEISKPIIEYFHPEHNVALKKDINFSLVGSFTNIIPFIALVLATPKILRNRKIKIIALGGVILLLLQVIFVVSTISIPLEIKEKEVQVNQQLDKELDELWKMLSSEKEKDMANELERLQNEGKPGAEISGIVEQLRSYECEKISDEKIKTLCTELITKYKKREDELKKERQKEIKPSWLTTTVSSFLGGMGMIIFPFILWVVLCYNYFVQEKFAVRKEEKSKTKKKLKKKFKY
;
A
#
# COMPACT_ATOMS: atom_id res chain seq x y z
N MET A 1 29.92 -22.23 -63.44
CA MET A 1 29.62 -22.50 -62.02
C MET A 1 30.21 -21.40 -61.14
N LYS A 2 29.46 -20.98 -60.10
CA LYS A 2 29.89 -20.24 -58.89
C LYS A 2 30.70 -18.94 -59.07
N LYS A 3 30.04 -17.79 -59.14
CA LYS A 3 30.53 -16.50 -58.60
C LYS A 3 29.48 -15.39 -58.78
N LYS A 4 28.36 -15.45 -58.05
CA LYS A 4 27.40 -14.32 -58.01
C LYS A 4 26.47 -14.28 -56.80
N THR A 5 26.87 -14.85 -55.67
CA THR A 5 26.00 -14.96 -54.47
C THR A 5 26.54 -14.31 -53.20
N ASP A 6 27.68 -13.61 -53.23
CA ASP A 6 28.25 -13.03 -51.99
C ASP A 6 28.08 -11.50 -51.83
N LYS A 7 27.48 -10.81 -52.81
CA LYS A 7 27.30 -9.35 -52.73
C LYS A 7 25.94 -8.89 -52.19
N MET A 8 25.06 -9.82 -51.82
CA MET A 8 23.69 -9.50 -51.38
C MET A 8 23.48 -9.62 -49.86
N SER A 9 24.51 -10.01 -49.11
CA SER A 9 24.46 -10.20 -47.64
C SER A 9 24.88 -8.95 -46.84
N SER A 10 25.68 -8.02 -47.40
CA SER A 10 26.21 -6.89 -46.61
C SER A 10 25.31 -5.63 -46.56
N GLU A 11 24.22 -5.57 -47.34
CA GLU A 11 23.34 -4.39 -47.37
C GLU A 11 22.18 -4.43 -46.34
N ASN A 12 21.90 -5.57 -45.72
CA ASN A 12 20.82 -5.67 -44.73
C ASN A 12 21.24 -5.30 -43.30
N ASN A 13 22.53 -5.13 -43.01
CA ASN A 13 23.03 -4.79 -41.66
C ASN A 13 23.21 -3.28 -41.38
N LYS A 14 22.80 -2.39 -42.29
CA LYS A 14 22.91 -0.92 -42.10
C LYS A 14 21.64 -0.25 -41.54
N ARG A 15 20.63 -1.01 -41.11
CA ARG A 15 19.31 -0.46 -40.73
C ARG A 15 18.97 -0.57 -39.25
N PHE A 16 19.84 -0.11 -38.36
CA PHE A 16 19.42 0.43 -37.05
C PHE A 16 20.53 1.32 -36.47
N ARG A 17 21.07 2.25 -37.27
CA ARG A 17 21.76 3.40 -36.68
C ARG A 17 20.67 4.28 -36.06
N LEU A 18 20.35 4.02 -34.80
CA LEU A 18 19.56 4.86 -33.89
C LEU A 18 20.36 6.15 -33.55
N SER A 19 20.97 6.76 -34.56
CA SER A 19 21.93 7.86 -34.50
C SER A 19 21.41 9.05 -35.30
N ASP A 20 20.09 9.23 -35.34
CA ASP A 20 19.57 10.59 -35.51
C ASP A 20 19.94 11.30 -34.22
N LYS A 21 21.02 12.11 -34.28
CA LYS A 21 21.50 12.93 -33.18
C LYS A 21 20.29 13.68 -32.60
N LEU A 22 19.85 13.29 -31.41
CA LEU A 22 18.88 14.05 -30.63
C LEU A 22 19.39 15.48 -30.59
N ASN A 23 18.68 16.38 -31.27
CA ASN A 23 19.10 17.76 -31.35
C ASN A 23 18.93 18.35 -29.95
N LEU A 24 20.03 18.78 -29.30
CA LEU A 24 20.01 19.34 -27.95
C LEU A 24 18.94 20.44 -27.82
N ARG A 25 18.75 21.21 -28.89
CA ARG A 25 17.70 22.23 -28.98
C ARG A 25 16.29 21.65 -28.82
N GLU A 26 15.99 20.51 -29.43
CA GLU A 26 14.68 19.86 -29.29
C GLU A 26 14.45 19.33 -27.88
N ILE A 27 15.49 18.78 -27.24
CA ILE A 27 15.45 18.34 -25.84
C ILE A 27 15.17 19.55 -24.93
N LEU A 28 15.90 20.65 -25.09
CA LEU A 28 15.71 21.86 -24.28
C LEU A 28 14.30 22.46 -24.47
N ILE A 29 13.78 22.49 -25.70
CA ILE A 29 12.41 22.95 -25.96
C ILE A 29 11.39 22.03 -25.27
N PHE A 30 11.60 20.71 -25.30
CA PHE A 30 10.73 19.77 -24.61
C PHE A 30 10.75 19.99 -23.09
N ILE A 31 11.94 20.09 -22.49
CA ILE A 31 12.10 20.33 -21.05
C ILE A 31 11.44 21.65 -20.64
N GLY A 32 11.67 22.72 -21.40
CA GLY A 32 11.05 24.02 -21.14
C GLY A 32 9.51 23.97 -21.19
N LYS A 33 8.94 23.31 -22.20
CA LYS A 33 7.48 23.11 -22.30
C LYS A 33 6.95 22.27 -21.14
N PHE A 34 7.63 21.18 -20.81
CA PHE A 34 7.25 20.30 -19.70
C PHE A 34 7.21 21.07 -18.38
N PHE A 35 8.23 21.90 -18.11
CA PHE A 35 8.27 22.74 -16.92
C PHE A 35 7.09 23.72 -16.87
N VAL A 36 6.86 24.48 -17.94
CA VAL A 36 5.75 25.45 -18.02
C VAL A 36 4.39 24.77 -17.83
N PHE A 37 4.14 23.65 -18.51
CA PHE A 37 2.88 22.92 -18.33
C PHE A 37 2.72 22.36 -16.92
N SER A 38 3.80 21.85 -16.32
CA SER A 38 3.76 21.33 -14.94
C SER A 38 3.40 22.43 -13.95
N VAL A 39 3.98 23.62 -14.07
CA VAL A 39 3.67 24.76 -13.18
C VAL A 39 2.21 25.19 -13.32
N ILE A 40 1.73 25.36 -14.56
CA ILE A 40 0.33 25.77 -14.82
C ILE A 40 -0.66 24.73 -14.30
N LEU A 41 -0.42 23.45 -14.61
CA LEU A 41 -1.29 22.35 -14.17
C LEU A 41 -1.26 22.20 -12.65
N PHE A 42 -0.11 22.37 -12.02
CA PHE A 42 0.01 22.34 -10.57
C PHE A 42 -0.81 23.46 -9.92
N ALA A 43 -0.67 24.70 -10.40
CA ALA A 43 -1.45 25.83 -9.90
C ALA A 43 -2.96 25.61 -10.06
N LEU A 44 -3.41 25.19 -11.26
CA LEU A 44 -4.82 24.86 -11.51
C LEU A 44 -5.32 23.75 -10.59
N PHE A 45 -4.50 22.72 -10.41
CA PHE A 45 -4.85 21.58 -9.58
C PHE A 45 -4.97 21.99 -8.11
N SER A 46 -4.08 22.85 -7.58
CA SER A 46 -4.16 23.32 -6.20
C SER A 46 -5.53 23.91 -5.87
N PHE A 47 -6.17 24.62 -6.81
CA PHE A 47 -7.52 25.16 -6.65
C PHE A 47 -8.62 24.10 -6.57
N ILE A 48 -8.49 22.98 -7.29
CA ILE A 48 -9.51 21.91 -7.35
C ILE A 48 -9.20 20.72 -6.45
N SER A 49 -8.03 20.72 -5.80
CA SER A 49 -7.48 19.60 -5.04
C SER A 49 -8.46 19.06 -4.01
N SER A 50 -9.07 19.93 -3.20
CA SER A 50 -10.06 19.55 -2.19
C SER A 50 -11.23 18.74 -2.78
N ASN A 51 -11.82 19.23 -3.88
CA ASN A 51 -12.95 18.56 -4.52
C ASN A 51 -12.54 17.23 -5.15
N TYR A 52 -11.33 17.19 -5.74
CA TYR A 52 -10.77 15.98 -6.30
C TYR A 52 -10.59 14.90 -5.23
N TYR A 53 -10.11 15.27 -4.04
CA TYR A 53 -9.93 14.31 -2.95
C TYR A 53 -11.23 13.72 -2.44
N THR A 54 -12.25 14.56 -2.23
CA THR A 54 -13.58 14.08 -1.88
C THR A 54 -14.07 13.10 -2.94
N PHE A 55 -13.88 13.41 -4.23
CA PHE A 55 -14.25 12.51 -5.31
C PHE A 55 -13.53 11.15 -5.26
N ILE A 56 -12.20 11.13 -5.09
CA ILE A 56 -11.45 9.86 -4.97
C ILE A 56 -11.90 9.07 -3.76
N PHE A 57 -12.11 9.73 -2.62
CA PHE A 57 -12.55 9.08 -1.40
C PHE A 57 -13.94 8.46 -1.56
N GLU A 58 -14.91 9.19 -2.13
CA GLU A 58 -16.26 8.66 -2.36
C GLU A 58 -16.27 7.42 -3.27
N ILE A 59 -15.36 7.36 -4.26
CA ILE A 59 -15.17 6.14 -5.07
C ILE A 59 -14.52 5.00 -4.27
N SER A 60 -13.55 5.34 -3.41
CA SER A 60 -12.78 4.35 -2.64
C SER A 60 -13.57 3.78 -1.47
N LYS A 61 -14.43 4.59 -0.85
CA LYS A 61 -15.22 4.29 0.33
C LYS A 61 -15.99 2.96 0.24
N PRO A 62 -16.82 2.69 -0.79
CA PRO A 62 -17.56 1.43 -0.88
C PRO A 62 -16.64 0.20 -0.98
N ILE A 63 -15.44 0.36 -1.56
CA ILE A 63 -14.46 -0.72 -1.63
C ILE A 63 -13.91 -0.99 -0.21
N ILE A 64 -13.58 0.05 0.55
CA ILE A 64 -13.07 -0.09 1.91
C ILE A 64 -14.14 -0.71 2.82
N GLU A 65 -15.38 -0.22 2.74
CA GLU A 65 -16.52 -0.75 3.53
C GLU A 65 -16.85 -2.20 3.17
N TYR A 66 -16.64 -2.61 1.92
CA TYR A 66 -16.77 -4.01 1.52
C TYR A 66 -15.77 -4.93 2.22
N PHE A 67 -14.51 -4.48 2.38
CA PHE A 67 -13.47 -5.26 3.05
C PHE A 67 -13.48 -5.14 4.58
N HIS A 68 -14.05 -4.05 5.12
CA HIS A 68 -14.10 -3.76 6.56
C HIS A 68 -15.53 -3.37 6.99
N PRO A 69 -16.49 -4.30 6.96
CA PRO A 69 -17.91 -4.00 7.15
C PRO A 69 -18.24 -3.48 8.55
N GLU A 70 -17.44 -3.82 9.56
CA GLU A 70 -17.62 -3.37 10.94
C GLU A 70 -17.13 -1.93 11.19
N HIS A 71 -16.50 -1.30 10.20
CA HIS A 71 -15.87 0.00 10.33
C HIS A 71 -16.59 1.06 9.50
N ASN A 72 -17.17 2.05 10.17
CA ASN A 72 -17.68 3.26 9.50
C ASN A 72 -16.50 4.14 9.06
N VAL A 73 -16.21 4.13 7.76
CA VAL A 73 -15.10 4.89 7.18
C VAL A 73 -15.53 6.33 6.94
N ALA A 74 -15.07 7.22 7.80
CA ALA A 74 -15.24 8.67 7.63
C ALA A 74 -13.97 9.31 7.07
N LEU A 75 -14.13 10.27 6.17
CA LEU A 75 -13.03 11.11 5.69
C LEU A 75 -12.48 11.92 6.87
N LYS A 76 -11.33 11.51 7.42
CA LYS A 76 -10.64 12.33 8.43
C LYS A 76 -9.94 13.50 7.74
N LYS A 77 -10.17 14.71 8.25
CA LYS A 77 -9.52 15.95 7.75
C LYS A 77 -7.99 15.87 7.73
N ASP A 78 -7.39 15.04 8.59
CA ASP A 78 -5.94 14.88 8.69
C ASP A 78 -5.31 14.00 7.59
N ILE A 79 -6.12 13.27 6.80
CA ILE A 79 -5.63 12.48 5.66
C ILE A 79 -5.24 13.41 4.48
N ASN A 80 -5.58 14.70 4.55
CA ASN A 80 -5.28 15.69 3.52
C ASN A 80 -3.78 15.87 3.22
N PHE A 81 -2.87 15.58 4.17
CA PHE A 81 -1.43 15.82 3.97
C PHE A 81 -0.68 14.65 3.32
N SER A 82 -1.08 13.39 3.54
CA SER A 82 -0.44 12.23 2.88
C SER A 82 -0.96 12.00 1.46
N LEU A 83 -2.17 12.49 1.17
CA LEU A 83 -2.79 12.49 -0.15
C LEU A 83 -2.20 13.53 -1.12
N VAL A 84 -1.33 14.44 -0.64
CA VAL A 84 -0.51 15.33 -1.49
C VAL A 84 0.40 14.52 -2.41
N GLY A 85 0.72 13.27 -2.04
CA GLY A 85 1.43 12.34 -2.90
C GLY A 85 0.67 12.03 -4.20
N SER A 86 -0.65 11.88 -4.18
CA SER A 86 -1.46 11.51 -5.35
C SER A 86 -1.29 12.48 -6.55
N PHE A 87 -0.90 13.73 -6.27
CA PHE A 87 -0.60 14.77 -7.26
C PHE A 87 0.56 14.44 -8.18
N THR A 88 1.53 13.68 -7.68
CA THR A 88 2.79 13.42 -8.40
C THR A 88 2.61 12.57 -9.65
N ASN A 89 1.44 11.95 -9.86
CA ASN A 89 1.23 11.13 -11.05
C ASN A 89 0.54 11.83 -12.22
N ILE A 90 -0.61 12.48 -11.96
CA ILE A 90 -1.46 13.02 -13.03
C ILE A 90 -0.86 14.27 -13.66
N ILE A 91 -0.37 15.20 -12.85
CA ILE A 91 0.18 16.46 -13.35
C ILE A 91 1.40 16.19 -14.25
N PRO A 92 2.43 15.43 -13.80
CA PRO A 92 3.58 15.14 -14.66
C PRO A 92 3.19 14.35 -15.90
N PHE A 93 2.25 13.40 -15.81
CA PHE A 93 1.77 12.67 -16.98
C PHE A 93 1.14 13.59 -18.04
N ILE A 94 0.19 14.44 -17.63
CA ILE A 94 -0.46 15.38 -18.56
C ILE A 94 0.58 16.35 -19.14
N ALA A 95 1.48 16.87 -18.31
CA ALA A 95 2.55 17.76 -18.75
C ALA A 95 3.47 17.08 -19.77
N LEU A 96 3.85 15.81 -19.56
CA LEU A 96 4.65 15.02 -20.52
C LEU A 96 3.94 14.89 -21.87
N VAL A 97 2.65 14.51 -21.87
CA VAL A 97 1.85 14.37 -23.10
C VAL A 97 1.72 15.70 -23.85
N LEU A 98 1.48 16.79 -23.12
CA LEU A 98 1.38 18.13 -23.70
C LEU A 98 2.72 18.62 -24.26
N ALA A 99 3.82 18.39 -23.54
CA ALA A 99 5.17 18.75 -23.97
C ALA A 99 5.65 17.94 -25.18
N THR A 100 5.13 16.72 -25.36
CA THR A 100 5.57 15.82 -26.44
C THR A 100 5.35 16.45 -27.81
N PRO A 101 6.41 16.62 -28.61
CA PRO A 101 6.29 17.17 -29.96
C PRO A 101 5.67 16.14 -30.90
N LYS A 102 5.19 16.59 -32.07
CA LYS A 102 4.70 15.75 -33.19
C LYS A 102 3.41 14.95 -32.95
N ILE A 103 2.86 14.90 -31.73
CA ILE A 103 1.53 14.33 -31.48
C ILE A 103 0.43 15.36 -31.79
N LEU A 104 -0.50 15.00 -32.68
CA LEU A 104 -1.69 15.81 -33.00
C LEU A 104 -2.57 16.07 -31.77
N ARG A 105 -3.19 17.26 -31.68
CA ARG A 105 -4.02 17.69 -30.54
C ARG A 105 -5.09 16.67 -30.14
N ASN A 106 -5.87 16.17 -31.10
CA ASN A 106 -6.95 15.20 -30.82
C ASN A 106 -6.42 13.89 -30.25
N ARG A 107 -5.18 13.50 -30.59
CA ARG A 107 -4.53 12.31 -30.06
C ARG A 107 -3.99 12.55 -28.65
N LYS A 108 -3.45 13.73 -28.37
CA LYS A 108 -3.05 14.12 -27.00
C LYS A 108 -4.20 13.99 -26.03
N ILE A 109 -5.39 14.47 -26.41
CA ILE A 109 -6.61 14.36 -25.60
C ILE A 109 -6.95 12.89 -25.31
N LYS A 110 -6.88 12.00 -26.32
CA LYS A 110 -7.12 10.56 -26.13
C LYS A 110 -6.09 9.92 -25.19
N ILE A 111 -4.81 10.25 -25.33
CA ILE A 111 -3.74 9.73 -24.46
C ILE A 111 -3.94 10.24 -23.03
N ILE A 112 -4.26 11.52 -22.86
CA ILE A 112 -4.56 12.13 -21.55
C ILE A 112 -5.76 11.45 -20.91
N ALA A 113 -6.85 11.23 -21.65
CA ALA A 113 -8.04 10.56 -21.13
C ALA A 113 -7.72 9.11 -20.69
N LEU A 114 -7.05 8.34 -21.55
CA LEU A 114 -6.71 6.95 -21.25
C LEU A 114 -5.76 6.83 -20.05
N GLY A 115 -4.67 7.60 -20.05
CA GLY A 115 -3.73 7.60 -18.93
C GLY A 115 -4.35 8.19 -17.66
N GLY A 116 -5.23 9.19 -17.78
CA GLY A 116 -5.99 9.75 -16.68
C GLY A 116 -6.86 8.70 -15.98
N VAL A 117 -7.57 7.85 -16.74
CA VAL A 117 -8.34 6.73 -16.18
C VAL A 117 -7.44 5.73 -15.45
N ILE A 118 -6.30 5.36 -16.05
CA ILE A 118 -5.35 4.42 -15.42
C ILE A 118 -4.80 5.00 -14.11
N LEU A 119 -4.42 6.28 -14.12
CA LEU A 119 -3.90 6.96 -12.93
C LEU A 119 -4.99 7.14 -11.85
N LEU A 120 -6.23 7.39 -12.26
CA LEU A 120 -7.37 7.44 -11.35
C LEU A 120 -7.57 6.11 -10.62
N LEU A 121 -7.57 4.99 -11.36
CA LEU A 121 -7.69 3.66 -10.77
C LEU A 121 -6.55 3.34 -9.80
N LEU A 122 -5.31 3.70 -10.16
CA LEU A 122 -4.16 3.53 -9.27
C LEU A 122 -4.28 4.35 -7.98
N GLN A 123 -4.82 5.56 -8.07
CA GLN A 123 -5.07 6.38 -6.88
C GLN A 123 -6.17 5.79 -5.99
N VAL A 124 -7.26 5.27 -6.58
CA VAL A 124 -8.28 4.56 -5.81
C VAL A 124 -7.66 3.37 -5.07
N ILE A 125 -6.86 2.55 -5.76
CA ILE A 125 -6.14 1.42 -5.13
C ILE A 125 -5.22 1.90 -4.00
N PHE A 126 -4.50 3.01 -4.21
CA PHE A 126 -3.64 3.59 -3.19
C PHE A 126 -4.42 4.04 -1.96
N VAL A 127 -5.54 4.75 -2.14
CA VAL A 127 -6.38 5.22 -1.04
C VAL A 127 -6.98 4.06 -0.27
N VAL A 128 -7.53 3.07 -0.99
CA VAL A 128 -8.04 1.83 -0.37
C VAL A 128 -6.93 1.17 0.45
N SER A 129 -5.75 0.97 -0.13
CA SER A 129 -4.63 0.32 0.58
C SER A 129 -4.19 1.10 1.82
N THR A 130 -4.09 2.43 1.70
CA THR A 130 -3.62 3.31 2.79
C THR A 130 -4.61 3.32 3.96
N ILE A 131 -5.91 3.27 3.68
CA ILE A 131 -6.95 3.26 4.71
C ILE A 131 -7.16 1.85 5.28
N SER A 132 -7.06 0.80 4.45
CA SER A 132 -7.24 -0.58 4.89
C SER A 132 -6.13 -1.07 5.84
N ILE A 133 -4.88 -0.62 5.69
CA ILE A 133 -3.77 -1.02 6.58
C ILE A 133 -4.09 -0.78 8.07
N PRO A 134 -4.42 0.45 8.52
CA PRO A 134 -4.73 0.69 9.93
C PRO A 134 -6.03 0.02 10.39
N LEU A 135 -6.98 -0.26 9.48
CA LEU A 135 -8.20 -1.00 9.82
C LEU A 135 -7.89 -2.47 10.06
N GLU A 136 -7.12 -3.11 9.17
CA GLU A 136 -6.66 -4.51 9.32
C GLU A 136 -5.88 -4.71 10.62
N ILE A 137 -5.02 -3.73 10.98
CA ILE A 137 -4.27 -3.74 12.25
C ILE A 137 -5.23 -3.71 13.45
N LYS A 138 -6.24 -2.83 13.43
CA LYS A 138 -7.22 -2.73 14.51
C LYS A 138 -8.09 -3.97 14.63
N GLU A 139 -8.53 -4.54 13.51
CA GLU A 139 -9.30 -5.78 13.50
C GLU A 139 -8.49 -6.94 14.11
N LYS A 140 -7.22 -7.08 13.70
CA LYS A 140 -6.31 -8.06 14.30
C LYS A 140 -6.07 -7.79 15.78
N GLU A 141 -5.90 -6.54 16.18
CA GLU A 141 -5.72 -6.17 17.60
C GLU A 141 -6.95 -6.56 18.44
N VAL A 142 -8.17 -6.31 17.94
CA VAL A 142 -9.40 -6.75 18.61
C VAL A 142 -9.49 -8.27 18.71
N GLN A 143 -9.18 -9.00 17.63
CA GLN A 143 -9.19 -10.47 17.64
C GLN A 143 -8.14 -11.05 18.59
N VAL A 144 -6.93 -10.50 18.56
CA VAL A 144 -5.81 -10.87 19.43
C VAL A 144 -6.17 -10.62 20.90
N ASN A 145 -6.76 -9.47 21.21
CA ASN A 145 -7.16 -9.14 22.58
C ASN A 145 -8.28 -10.07 23.07
N GLN A 146 -9.29 -10.34 22.24
CA GLN A 146 -10.33 -11.32 22.57
C GLN A 146 -9.78 -12.73 22.79
N GLN A 147 -8.77 -13.14 22.03
CA GLN A 147 -8.11 -14.43 22.23
C GLN A 147 -7.25 -14.42 23.50
N LEU A 148 -6.51 -13.34 23.75
CA LEU A 148 -5.71 -13.16 24.95
C LEU A 148 -6.58 -13.21 26.20
N ASP A 149 -7.73 -12.53 26.20
CA ASP A 149 -8.66 -12.53 27.33
C ASP A 149 -9.15 -13.96 27.63
N LYS A 150 -9.48 -14.76 26.60
CA LYS A 150 -9.85 -16.17 26.77
C LYS A 150 -8.71 -17.03 27.30
N GLU A 151 -7.50 -16.87 26.77
CA GLU A 151 -6.31 -17.61 27.23
C GLU A 151 -5.94 -17.22 28.67
N LEU A 152 -6.08 -15.94 29.03
CA LEU A 152 -5.88 -15.45 30.40
C LEU A 152 -6.93 -15.99 31.36
N ASP A 153 -8.21 -16.05 30.96
CA ASP A 153 -9.28 -16.66 31.75
C ASP A 153 -9.04 -18.16 31.98
N GLU A 154 -8.60 -18.90 30.96
CA GLU A 154 -8.24 -20.31 31.08
C GLU A 154 -7.00 -20.52 31.96
N LEU A 155 -5.97 -19.67 31.79
CA LEU A 155 -4.76 -19.72 32.60
C LEU A 155 -5.05 -19.38 34.06
N TRP A 156 -5.93 -18.41 34.32
CA TRP A 156 -6.41 -18.12 35.65
C TRP A 156 -7.09 -19.33 36.27
N LYS A 157 -8.03 -19.99 35.55
CA LYS A 157 -8.69 -21.22 36.02
C LYS A 157 -7.71 -22.36 36.30
N MET A 158 -6.68 -22.52 35.46
CA MET A 158 -5.67 -23.57 35.66
C MET A 158 -4.78 -23.27 36.88
N LEU A 159 -4.26 -22.04 36.99
CA LEU A 159 -3.41 -21.65 38.13
C LEU A 159 -4.20 -21.64 39.44
N SER A 160 -5.44 -21.14 39.41
CA SER A 160 -6.33 -21.19 40.56
C SER A 160 -6.61 -22.63 40.95
N SER A 161 -6.87 -23.53 40.00
CA SER A 161 -7.09 -24.96 40.31
C SER A 161 -5.83 -25.67 40.84
N GLU A 162 -4.65 -25.35 40.30
CA GLU A 162 -3.36 -25.88 40.75
C GLU A 162 -3.09 -25.49 42.21
N LYS A 163 -3.28 -24.21 42.53
CA LYS A 163 -3.03 -23.66 43.88
C LYS A 163 -4.23 -23.75 44.81
N GLU A 164 -5.45 -24.04 44.33
CA GLU A 164 -6.66 -24.19 45.14
C GLU A 164 -6.52 -25.35 46.11
N LYS A 165 -5.80 -26.41 45.75
CA LYS A 165 -5.52 -27.51 46.67
C LYS A 165 -4.58 -27.09 47.78
N ASP A 166 -3.50 -26.37 47.45
CA ASP A 166 -2.56 -25.85 48.44
C ASP A 166 -3.24 -24.83 49.36
N MET A 167 -4.07 -23.94 48.80
CA MET A 167 -4.86 -22.96 49.54
C MET A 167 -5.95 -23.63 50.38
N ALA A 168 -6.63 -24.66 49.87
CA ALA A 168 -7.65 -25.40 50.61
C ALA A 168 -7.05 -26.19 51.76
N ASN A 169 -5.91 -26.85 51.56
CA ASN A 169 -5.18 -27.54 52.61
C ASN A 169 -4.71 -26.55 53.71
N GLU A 170 -4.28 -25.35 53.31
CA GLU A 170 -3.84 -24.32 54.26
C GLU A 170 -5.03 -23.67 54.97
N LEU A 171 -6.16 -23.48 54.30
CA LEU A 171 -7.42 -23.01 54.89
C LEU A 171 -7.99 -24.06 55.87
N GLU A 172 -7.92 -25.34 55.54
CA GLU A 172 -8.29 -26.45 56.42
C GLU A 172 -7.36 -26.52 57.63
N ARG A 173 -6.05 -26.30 57.45
CA ARG A 173 -5.11 -26.14 58.57
C ARG A 173 -5.54 -24.99 59.49
N LEU A 174 -5.90 -23.82 58.94
CA LEU A 174 -6.36 -22.68 59.74
C LEU A 174 -7.70 -22.95 60.46
N GLN A 175 -8.61 -23.71 59.86
CA GLN A 175 -9.84 -24.18 60.52
C GLN A 175 -9.52 -25.12 61.69
N ASN A 176 -8.60 -26.07 61.48
CA ASN A 176 -8.17 -27.01 62.51
C ASN A 176 -7.40 -26.32 63.65
N GLU A 177 -6.78 -25.17 63.39
CA GLU A 177 -6.16 -24.29 64.40
C GLU A 177 -7.17 -23.40 65.14
N GLY A 178 -8.47 -23.52 64.83
CA GLY A 178 -9.55 -22.83 65.54
C GLY A 178 -9.75 -21.38 65.10
N LYS A 179 -9.26 -20.97 63.93
CA LYS A 179 -9.52 -19.62 63.43
C LYS A 179 -11.02 -19.41 63.17
N PRO A 180 -11.57 -18.23 63.52
CA PRO A 180 -12.99 -17.95 63.32
C PRO A 180 -13.33 -17.94 61.83
N GLY A 181 -14.45 -18.57 61.46
CA GLY A 181 -14.87 -18.72 60.06
C GLY A 181 -15.03 -17.40 59.29
N ALA A 182 -15.28 -16.29 59.99
CA ALA A 182 -15.32 -14.95 59.40
C ALA A 182 -13.94 -14.47 58.89
N GLU A 183 -12.86 -14.82 59.59
CA GLU A 183 -11.48 -14.47 59.18
C GLU A 183 -11.08 -15.28 57.93
N ILE A 184 -11.47 -16.55 57.89
CA ILE A 184 -11.26 -17.46 56.77
C ILE A 184 -12.04 -17.00 55.54
N SER A 185 -13.30 -16.59 55.71
CA SER A 185 -14.10 -16.00 54.63
C SER A 185 -13.49 -14.71 54.08
N GLY A 186 -12.88 -13.88 54.94
CA GLY A 186 -12.18 -12.67 54.51
C GLY A 186 -10.94 -12.96 53.67
N ILE A 187 -10.16 -13.98 54.03
CA ILE A 187 -8.99 -14.43 53.28
C ILE A 187 -9.40 -14.95 51.89
N VAL A 188 -10.47 -15.72 51.79
CA VAL A 188 -11.00 -16.23 50.51
C VAL A 188 -11.44 -15.09 49.58
N GLU A 189 -12.08 -14.05 50.13
CA GLU A 189 -12.53 -12.90 49.33
C GLU A 189 -11.36 -12.02 48.85
N GLN A 190 -10.33 -11.86 49.68
CA GLN A 190 -9.09 -11.15 49.31
C GLN A 190 -8.31 -11.90 48.21
N LEU A 191 -8.29 -13.24 48.26
CA LEU A 191 -7.71 -14.08 47.21
C LEU A 191 -8.44 -13.89 45.87
N ARG A 192 -9.77 -13.83 45.90
CA ARG A 192 -10.60 -13.60 44.70
C ARG A 192 -10.47 -12.20 44.12
N SER A 193 -10.25 -11.20 44.97
CA SER A 193 -10.11 -9.79 44.59
C SER A 193 -8.67 -9.36 44.32
N TYR A 194 -7.71 -10.30 44.36
CA TYR A 194 -6.27 -10.05 44.13
C TYR A 194 -5.64 -9.09 45.15
N GLU A 195 -6.21 -8.98 46.36
CA GLU A 195 -5.73 -8.11 47.43
C GLU A 195 -4.76 -8.84 48.36
N CYS A 196 -3.77 -9.57 47.80
CA CYS A 196 -2.86 -10.44 48.57
C CYS A 196 -2.15 -9.73 49.73
N GLU A 197 -1.88 -8.43 49.62
CA GLU A 197 -1.20 -7.65 50.65
C GLU A 197 -1.99 -7.52 51.95
N LYS A 198 -3.32 -7.70 51.88
CA LYS A 198 -4.24 -7.60 53.03
C LYS A 198 -4.42 -8.92 53.77
N ILE A 199 -3.85 -10.02 53.26
CA ILE A 199 -3.89 -11.34 53.89
C ILE A 199 -2.92 -11.35 55.07
N SER A 200 -3.43 -11.67 56.27
CA SER A 200 -2.65 -11.68 57.51
C SER A 200 -1.73 -12.90 57.65
N ASP A 201 -2.06 -14.01 56.99
CA ASP A 201 -1.24 -15.23 56.99
C ASP A 201 -0.12 -15.13 55.93
N GLU A 202 1.12 -15.15 56.40
CA GLU A 202 2.30 -14.92 55.55
C GLU A 202 2.52 -16.04 54.51
N LYS A 203 2.12 -17.28 54.80
CA LYS A 203 2.25 -18.40 53.85
C LYS A 203 1.20 -18.27 52.74
N ILE A 204 -0.05 -17.98 53.09
CA ILE A 204 -1.11 -17.75 52.10
C ILE A 204 -0.79 -16.51 51.26
N LYS A 205 -0.29 -15.43 51.87
CA LYS A 205 0.16 -14.23 51.17
C LYS A 205 1.29 -14.51 50.17
N THR A 206 2.28 -15.33 50.56
CA THR A 206 3.39 -15.73 49.68
C THR A 206 2.87 -16.53 48.48
N LEU A 207 2.00 -17.52 48.71
CA LEU A 207 1.39 -18.33 47.65
C LEU A 207 0.55 -17.46 46.68
N CYS A 208 -0.24 -16.53 47.21
CA CYS A 208 -1.02 -15.57 46.44
C CYS A 208 -0.12 -14.68 45.55
N THR A 209 0.97 -14.17 46.12
CA THR A 209 1.92 -13.29 45.41
C THR A 209 2.68 -14.03 44.31
N GLU A 210 3.09 -15.27 44.55
CA GLU A 210 3.74 -16.13 43.55
C GLU A 210 2.81 -16.39 42.36
N LEU A 211 1.53 -16.70 42.63
CA LEU A 211 0.53 -16.94 41.60
C LEU A 211 0.26 -15.69 40.75
N ILE A 212 0.12 -14.51 41.37
CA ILE A 212 -0.02 -13.24 40.64
C ILE A 212 1.23 -12.94 39.80
N THR A 213 2.42 -13.18 40.34
CA THR A 213 3.68 -12.91 39.62
C THR A 213 3.82 -13.82 38.40
N LYS A 214 3.49 -15.11 38.53
CA LYS A 214 3.50 -16.08 37.43
C LYS A 214 2.47 -15.72 36.35
N TYR A 215 1.28 -15.28 36.76
CA TYR A 215 0.24 -14.78 35.85
C TYR A 215 0.72 -13.57 35.05
N LYS A 216 1.18 -12.50 35.72
CA LYS A 216 1.65 -11.26 35.07
C LYS A 216 2.80 -11.51 34.10
N LYS A 217 3.77 -12.35 34.49
CA LYS A 217 4.88 -12.71 33.61
C LYS A 217 4.39 -13.38 32.32
N ARG A 218 3.42 -14.29 32.42
CA ARG A 218 2.89 -14.99 31.25
C ARG A 218 2.01 -14.10 30.38
N GLU A 219 1.25 -13.20 30.98
CA GLU A 219 0.52 -12.13 30.29
C GLU A 219 1.47 -11.28 29.42
N ASP A 220 2.61 -10.87 29.98
CA ASP A 220 3.62 -10.08 29.26
C ASP A 220 4.27 -10.87 28.10
N GLU A 221 4.51 -12.17 28.29
CA GLU A 221 5.03 -13.05 27.23
C GLU A 221 4.03 -13.19 26.08
N LEU A 222 2.76 -13.47 26.39
CA LEU A 222 1.69 -13.60 25.40
C LEU A 222 1.47 -12.29 24.64
N LYS A 223 1.47 -11.13 25.33
CA LYS A 223 1.41 -9.81 24.67
C LYS A 223 2.55 -9.62 23.66
N LYS A 224 3.78 -10.02 24.01
CA LYS A 224 4.95 -9.91 23.11
C LYS A 224 4.89 -10.88 21.93
N GLU A 225 4.39 -12.09 22.13
CA GLU A 225 4.18 -13.07 21.05
C GLU A 225 3.12 -12.57 20.08
N ARG A 226 1.97 -12.11 20.59
CA ARG A 226 0.85 -11.63 19.80
C ARG A 226 1.11 -10.31 19.08
N GLN A 227 1.87 -9.39 19.67
CA GLN A 227 2.28 -8.16 18.97
C GLN A 227 3.06 -8.44 17.68
N LYS A 228 3.72 -9.60 17.54
CA LYS A 228 4.39 -9.98 16.29
C LYS A 228 3.40 -10.40 15.19
N GLU A 229 2.19 -10.80 15.56
CA GLU A 229 1.11 -11.20 14.65
C GLU A 229 0.34 -9.98 14.09
N ILE A 230 0.38 -8.84 14.79
CA ILE A 230 -0.20 -7.56 14.37
C ILE A 230 0.74 -6.89 13.35
N LYS A 231 0.98 -7.57 12.23
CA LYS A 231 1.63 -6.95 11.06
C LYS A 231 0.62 -6.86 9.91
N PRO A 232 0.63 -5.75 9.16
CA PRO A 232 -0.16 -5.65 7.94
C PRO A 232 0.34 -6.69 6.93
N SER A 233 -0.53 -7.08 6.00
CA SER A 233 -0.12 -7.93 4.89
C SER A 233 1.12 -7.37 4.17
N TRP A 234 2.04 -8.25 3.80
CA TRP A 234 3.22 -7.87 3.02
C TRP A 234 2.83 -7.21 1.69
N LEU A 235 1.71 -7.65 1.10
CA LEU A 235 1.20 -7.12 -0.16
C LEU A 235 0.72 -5.66 -0.01
N THR A 236 -0.10 -5.36 1.01
CA THR A 236 -0.59 -4.00 1.26
C THR A 236 0.55 -3.05 1.58
N THR A 237 1.52 -3.51 2.38
CA THR A 237 2.74 -2.74 2.69
C THR A 237 3.58 -2.44 1.44
N THR A 238 3.79 -3.44 0.58
CA THR A 238 4.60 -3.31 -0.64
C THR A 238 3.91 -2.39 -1.65
N VAL A 239 2.61 -2.57 -1.88
CA VAL A 239 1.83 -1.74 -2.80
C VAL A 239 1.77 -0.30 -2.30
N SER A 240 1.49 -0.08 -1.01
CA SER A 240 1.48 1.26 -0.42
C SER A 240 2.86 1.93 -0.47
N SER A 241 3.94 1.18 -0.26
CA SER A 241 5.30 1.72 -0.31
C SER A 241 5.72 2.06 -1.74
N PHE A 242 5.38 1.21 -2.71
CA PHE A 242 5.65 1.47 -4.12
C PHE A 242 4.87 2.70 -4.61
N LEU A 243 3.57 2.73 -4.32
CA LEU A 243 2.67 3.82 -4.70
C LEU A 243 2.89 5.09 -3.88
N GLY A 244 3.51 5.03 -2.71
CA GLY A 244 3.86 6.21 -1.91
C GLY A 244 5.26 6.78 -2.18
N GLY A 245 6.15 5.99 -2.79
CA GLY A 245 7.56 6.34 -2.99
C GLY A 245 7.95 6.59 -4.47
N MET A 246 9.05 5.96 -4.89
CA MET A 246 9.62 6.12 -6.26
C MET A 246 8.64 5.78 -7.39
N GLY A 247 7.64 4.93 -7.12
CA GLY A 247 6.62 4.57 -8.09
C GLY A 247 5.90 5.81 -8.63
N MET A 248 5.68 6.85 -7.82
CA MET A 248 4.95 8.01 -8.31
C MET A 248 5.75 8.96 -9.21
N ILE A 249 7.07 8.89 -9.17
CA ILE A 249 7.92 9.72 -10.04
C ILE A 249 8.14 9.00 -11.37
N ILE A 250 8.38 7.68 -11.30
CA ILE A 250 8.78 6.88 -12.45
C ILE A 250 7.57 6.44 -13.27
N PHE A 251 6.44 6.14 -12.62
CA PHE A 251 5.26 5.60 -13.28
C PHE A 251 4.66 6.53 -14.36
N PRO A 252 4.51 7.85 -14.14
CA PRO A 252 4.03 8.78 -15.17
C PRO A 252 4.90 8.76 -16.42
N PHE A 253 6.21 8.63 -16.25
CA PHE A 253 7.16 8.54 -17.34
C PHE A 253 7.02 7.22 -18.10
N ILE A 254 6.95 6.09 -17.40
CA ILE A 254 6.72 4.77 -18.02
C ILE A 254 5.39 4.77 -18.78
N LEU A 255 4.31 5.23 -18.15
CA LEU A 255 2.99 5.30 -18.75
C LEU A 255 3.01 6.20 -20.00
N TRP A 256 3.66 7.35 -19.92
CA TRP A 256 3.86 8.23 -21.06
C TRP A 256 4.62 7.53 -22.19
N VAL A 257 5.75 6.86 -21.90
CA VAL A 257 6.52 6.10 -22.90
C VAL A 257 5.63 5.05 -23.53
N VAL A 258 4.96 4.20 -22.76
CA VAL A 258 4.12 3.10 -23.28
C VAL A 258 3.01 3.64 -24.18
N LEU A 259 2.28 4.67 -23.72
CA LEU A 259 1.17 5.23 -24.47
C LEU A 259 1.63 5.99 -25.72
N CYS A 260 2.78 6.67 -25.67
CA CYS A 260 3.34 7.39 -26.81
C CYS A 260 4.16 6.50 -27.76
N TYR A 261 4.71 5.38 -27.30
CA TYR A 261 5.54 4.45 -28.07
C TYR A 261 4.78 3.87 -29.26
N ASN A 262 3.52 3.47 -29.05
CA ASN A 262 2.66 2.99 -30.13
C ASN A 262 2.53 4.03 -31.25
N TYR A 263 2.55 5.32 -30.93
CA TYR A 263 2.50 6.39 -31.93
C TYR A 263 3.83 6.56 -32.67
N PHE A 264 4.95 6.61 -31.95
CA PHE A 264 6.27 6.72 -32.57
C PHE A 264 6.56 5.56 -33.53
N VAL A 265 6.08 4.37 -33.18
CA VAL A 265 6.23 3.17 -34.01
C VAL A 265 5.29 3.23 -35.22
N GLN A 266 4.00 3.54 -35.03
CA GLN A 266 3.02 3.60 -36.12
C GLN A 266 3.37 4.69 -37.15
N GLU A 267 3.85 5.85 -36.73
CA GLU A 267 4.21 6.94 -37.63
C GLU A 267 5.40 6.55 -38.53
N LYS A 268 6.43 5.89 -37.96
CA LYS A 268 7.56 5.35 -38.75
C LYS A 268 7.10 4.31 -39.78
N PHE A 269 6.11 3.48 -39.45
CA PHE A 269 5.55 2.52 -40.42
C PHE A 269 4.72 3.19 -41.52
N ALA A 270 3.94 4.21 -41.18
CA ALA A 270 3.14 4.97 -42.15
C ALA A 270 4.04 5.70 -43.15
N VAL A 271 5.07 6.42 -42.68
CA VAL A 271 6.04 7.12 -43.54
C VAL A 271 6.76 6.13 -44.46
N ARG A 272 7.22 4.98 -43.93
CA ARG A 272 7.84 3.92 -44.76
C ARG A 272 6.90 3.34 -45.81
N LYS A 273 5.60 3.17 -45.52
CA LYS A 273 4.61 2.70 -46.51
C LYS A 273 4.42 3.73 -47.61
N GLU A 274 4.35 5.01 -47.26
CA GLU A 274 4.16 6.09 -48.23
C GLU A 274 5.40 6.28 -49.13
N GLU A 275 6.61 6.21 -48.57
CA GLU A 275 7.85 6.22 -49.34
C GLU A 275 7.94 5.03 -50.31
N LYS A 276 7.61 3.82 -49.85
CA LYS A 276 7.58 2.64 -50.73
C LYS A 276 6.57 2.82 -51.87
N SER A 277 5.42 3.43 -51.61
CA SER A 277 4.41 3.75 -52.64
C SER A 277 4.93 4.76 -53.66
N LYS A 278 5.55 5.86 -53.20
CA LYS A 278 6.15 6.90 -54.07
C LYS A 278 7.29 6.32 -54.92
N THR A 279 8.16 5.48 -54.35
CA THR A 279 9.26 4.83 -55.07
C THR A 279 8.75 3.84 -56.12
N LYS A 280 7.72 3.03 -55.81
CA LYS A 280 7.07 2.15 -56.80
C LYS A 280 6.45 2.94 -57.95
N LYS A 281 5.79 4.08 -57.68
CA LYS A 281 5.25 4.96 -58.74
C LYS A 281 6.36 5.55 -59.63
N LYS A 282 7.48 5.99 -59.05
CA LYS A 282 8.64 6.49 -59.81
C LYS A 282 9.26 5.39 -60.68
N LEU A 283 9.44 4.18 -60.15
CA LEU A 283 9.95 3.05 -60.92
C LEU A 283 9.03 2.68 -62.08
N LYS A 284 7.71 2.59 -61.87
CA LYS A 284 6.74 2.32 -62.96
C LYS A 284 6.78 3.38 -64.07
N LYS A 285 7.04 4.66 -63.76
CA LYS A 285 7.21 5.70 -64.79
C LYS A 285 8.50 5.54 -65.59
N LYS A 286 9.57 5.01 -64.97
CA LYS A 286 10.89 4.89 -65.60
C LYS A 286 10.98 3.73 -66.62
N PHE A 287 10.15 2.70 -66.48
CA PHE A 287 10.13 1.52 -67.37
C PHE A 287 9.00 1.57 -68.42
N LYS A 288 8.37 2.73 -68.64
CA LYS A 288 7.27 2.90 -69.59
C LYS A 288 7.70 3.55 -70.93
N TYR A 289 9.00 3.64 -71.15
CA TYR A 289 9.69 4.04 -72.37
C TYR A 289 10.64 2.91 -72.76
#